data_AF-R1E0N7-F1
#
_entry.id   AF-R1E0N7-F1
#
_cell.length_a   1.000
_cell.length_b   1.000
_cell.length_c   1.000
_cell.angle_alpha   90.00
_cell.angle_beta   90.00
_cell.angle_gamma   90.00
#
_symmetry.space_group_name_H-M   'P 1'
#
loop_
_entity.id
_entity.type
_entity.pdbx_description
1 polymer ?
#
loop_
_entity_poly.entity_id
_entity_poly.type
_entity_poly.pdbx_seq_one_letter_code
_entity_poly.pdbx_strand_id
1 'polypeptide(L)'
;MIYLTAEASAVHFPALGRTERPGTGSLLTWRSVDEEGRRLPASAHAVSEHPASASQPRIAVSIPILRDAGGAAVMAPLHFGGCRRRLSEGDADCDDGAGVHGDPHLTLAHGGVADFRGRDGKFWNFLSAANVSVNLMTQDGSPFYDGVFAMHGATVNGSWLTEAHVFAITSAGPLQLSYFAWKISADSLIGWSNGTCGGRPFKLIGWAVTPRRDGPRNRQLCGEALLQSDYSSVKIALPEWNITIAPKAVRLDVQFSLLVPERSLRVAPHGIVGQSFDGSGVAVDGARDPAPLPGQNLTTTAMAEGAIEGSWEDYLMASRFETAYKFSRLGLAEAPARDIATLTGRRFASAAADAGHTTATVSIEGGDEATKSYRRLAELN
;
A
#
# COMPACT_ATOMS: atom_id res chain seq x y z
N MET A 1 -7.13 21.45 -2.40
CA MET A 1 -6.15 20.73 -1.56
C MET A 1 -5.22 21.77 -0.97
N ILE A 2 -5.19 21.87 0.35
CA ILE A 2 -4.26 22.74 1.08
C ILE A 2 -3.54 21.86 2.09
N TYR A 3 -2.21 21.84 2.02
CA TYR A 3 -1.37 21.18 3.00
C TYR A 3 -1.04 22.19 4.09
N LEU A 4 -1.29 21.82 5.34
CA LEU A 4 -0.86 22.58 6.49
C LEU A 4 0.20 21.75 7.19
N THR A 5 1.44 22.22 7.14
CA THR A 5 2.55 21.54 7.78
C THR A 5 2.91 22.24 9.09
N ALA A 6 2.96 21.40 10.13
CA ALA A 6 3.64 21.56 11.43
C ALA A 6 3.30 22.75 12.35
N GLU A 7 2.68 23.84 11.90
CA GLU A 7 2.12 24.85 12.81
C GLU A 7 0.73 25.30 12.39
N ALA A 8 -0.08 25.62 13.40
CA ALA A 8 -1.54 25.76 13.40
C ALA A 8 -2.11 26.76 12.36
N SER A 9 -2.05 26.40 11.09
CA SER A 9 -2.80 27.06 10.05
C SER A 9 -4.28 26.67 10.17
N ALA A 10 -5.17 27.65 10.13
CA ALA A 10 -6.61 27.40 10.10
C ALA A 10 -7.10 27.51 8.66
N VAL A 11 -7.91 26.55 8.22
CA VAL A 11 -8.64 26.65 6.93
C VAL A 11 -10.06 27.11 7.23
N HIS A 12 -10.40 28.29 6.75
CA HIS A 12 -11.72 28.88 6.93
C HIS A 12 -12.59 28.64 5.69
N PHE A 13 -13.79 28.11 5.89
CA PHE A 13 -14.82 27.89 4.87
C PHE A 13 -15.96 28.88 5.08
N PRO A 14 -15.90 30.08 4.48
CA PRO A 14 -16.84 31.17 4.76
C PRO A 14 -18.30 30.82 4.43
N ALA A 15 -18.53 30.09 3.34
CA ALA A 15 -19.86 29.64 2.93
C ALA A 15 -20.49 28.62 3.89
N LEU A 16 -19.69 27.99 4.75
CA LEU A 16 -20.12 27.00 5.75
C LEU A 16 -20.04 27.54 7.19
N GLY A 17 -19.55 28.77 7.39
CA GLY A 17 -19.31 29.34 8.72
C GLY A 17 -18.36 28.49 9.59
N ARG A 18 -17.49 27.69 8.96
CA ARG A 18 -16.71 26.64 9.63
C ARG A 18 -15.21 26.89 9.47
N THR A 19 -14.45 26.60 10.52
CA THR A 19 -12.99 26.73 10.52
C THR A 19 -12.37 25.44 11.02
N GLU A 20 -11.52 24.83 10.21
CA GLU A 20 -10.83 23.59 10.54
C GLU A 20 -9.37 23.87 10.89
N ARG A 21 -8.87 23.22 11.94
CA ARG A 21 -7.47 23.29 12.38
C ARG A 21 -6.89 21.87 12.43
N PRO A 22 -6.30 21.39 11.33
CA PRO A 22 -5.70 20.07 11.29
C PRO A 22 -4.52 19.99 12.27
N GLY A 23 -4.40 18.88 12.99
CA GLY A 23 -3.23 18.61 13.83
C GLY A 23 -2.01 18.23 13.00
N THR A 24 -0.83 18.21 13.61
CA THR A 24 0.42 17.76 12.97
C THR A 24 0.25 16.34 12.42
N GLY A 25 0.62 16.13 11.15
CA GLY A 25 0.44 14.84 10.45
C GLY A 25 -0.97 14.58 9.93
N SER A 26 -1.95 15.46 10.19
CA SER A 26 -3.32 15.30 9.71
C SER A 26 -3.52 15.86 8.30
N LEU A 27 -4.33 15.18 7.50
CA LEU A 27 -4.73 15.63 6.15
C LEU A 27 -6.19 16.10 6.17
N LEU A 28 -6.43 17.36 5.76
CA LEU A 28 -7.78 17.88 5.53
C LEU A 28 -8.12 17.80 4.04
N THR A 29 -9.13 17.00 3.70
CA THR A 29 -9.62 16.85 2.32
C THR A 29 -11.09 17.25 2.23
N TRP A 30 -11.48 17.83 1.09
CA TRP A 30 -12.87 18.14 0.76
C TRP A 30 -13.05 18.18 -0.75
N ARG A 31 -14.31 18.04 -1.20
CA ARG A 31 -14.68 18.07 -2.60
C ARG A 31 -14.96 19.50 -3.05
N SER A 32 -14.35 19.93 -4.15
CA SER A 32 -14.50 21.30 -4.68
C SER A 32 -15.41 21.42 -5.91
N VAL A 33 -15.86 20.30 -6.46
CA VAL A 33 -16.71 20.22 -7.66
C VAL A 33 -17.80 19.17 -7.50
N ASP A 34 -18.96 19.38 -8.11
CA ASP A 34 -20.05 18.40 -8.17
C ASP A 34 -19.72 17.22 -9.11
N GLU A 35 -20.71 16.38 -9.40
CA GLU A 35 -20.55 15.18 -10.23
C GLU A 35 -20.40 15.49 -11.72
N GLU A 36 -20.82 16.69 -12.12
CA GLU A 36 -20.69 17.20 -13.48
C GLU A 36 -19.48 18.13 -13.63
N GLY A 37 -18.64 18.23 -12.60
CA GLY A 37 -17.42 19.05 -12.60
C GLY A 37 -17.64 20.55 -12.36
N ARG A 38 -18.85 20.98 -11.97
CA ARG A 38 -19.13 22.37 -11.64
C ARG A 38 -18.63 22.68 -10.24
N ARG A 39 -18.05 23.88 -10.04
CA ARG A 39 -17.50 24.27 -8.74
C ARG A 39 -18.60 24.35 -7.68
N LEU A 40 -18.34 23.76 -6.51
CA LEU A 40 -19.21 23.89 -5.33
C LEU A 40 -18.89 25.19 -4.59
N PRO A 41 -19.79 26.18 -4.53
CA PRO A 41 -19.52 27.45 -3.84
C PRO A 41 -19.21 27.27 -2.35
N ALA A 42 -19.79 26.24 -1.72
CA ALA A 42 -19.54 25.84 -0.34
C ALA A 42 -18.09 25.40 -0.06
N SER A 43 -17.33 25.06 -1.11
CA SER A 43 -15.93 24.64 -1.01
C SER A 43 -14.92 25.79 -1.09
N ALA A 44 -15.39 27.03 -1.26
CA ALA A 44 -14.56 28.22 -1.18
C ALA A 44 -13.93 28.32 0.22
N HIS A 45 -12.64 28.63 0.28
CA HIS A 45 -11.87 28.60 1.52
C HIS A 45 -10.70 29.59 1.50
N ALA A 46 -10.25 29.99 2.67
CA ALA A 46 -9.07 30.82 2.90
C ALA A 46 -8.18 30.18 3.98
N VAL A 47 -6.88 30.47 3.92
CA VAL A 47 -5.88 30.01 4.91
C VAL A 47 -5.30 31.22 5.60
N SER A 48 -5.11 31.14 6.92
CA SER A 48 -4.32 32.15 7.65
C SER A 48 -2.86 32.15 7.17
N GLU A 49 -2.29 33.32 6.89
CA GLU A 49 -0.90 33.44 6.40
C GLU A 49 0.13 32.88 7.39
N HIS A 50 1.20 32.29 6.85
CA HIS A 50 2.37 31.84 7.61
C HIS A 50 3.52 32.85 7.51
N PRO A 51 4.34 33.01 8.57
CA PRO A 51 5.55 33.82 8.51
C PRO A 51 6.55 33.21 7.50
N ALA A 52 7.21 34.07 6.73
CA ALA A 52 7.96 33.74 5.52
C ALA A 52 9.24 32.87 5.71
N SER A 53 9.47 32.27 6.87
CA SER A 53 10.73 31.57 7.22
C SER A 53 10.63 30.04 7.31
N ALA A 54 9.49 29.41 7.02
CA ALA A 54 9.35 27.96 7.08
C ALA A 54 9.63 27.29 5.71
N SER A 55 10.78 26.63 5.57
CA SER A 55 11.11 25.81 4.40
C SER A 55 10.45 24.43 4.51
N GLN A 56 9.39 24.15 3.76
CA GLN A 56 8.86 22.78 3.66
C GLN A 56 8.39 22.42 2.24
N PRO A 57 8.56 21.15 1.81
CA PRO A 57 8.25 20.68 0.46
C PRO A 57 6.75 20.51 0.22
N ARG A 58 6.28 21.00 -0.92
CA ARG A 58 4.90 20.80 -1.41
C ARG A 58 4.81 19.41 -2.07
N ILE A 59 4.12 18.47 -1.44
CA ILE A 59 3.72 17.20 -2.07
C ILE A 59 2.29 17.39 -2.57
N ALA A 60 1.96 16.95 -3.78
CA ALA A 60 0.59 16.93 -4.30
C ALA A 60 0.13 15.48 -4.46
N VAL A 61 -1.00 15.12 -3.85
CA VAL A 61 -1.61 13.79 -3.97
C VAL A 61 -3.00 13.92 -4.58
N SER A 62 -3.33 13.07 -5.55
CA SER A 62 -4.68 12.95 -6.11
C SER A 62 -5.33 11.68 -5.54
N ILE A 63 -6.49 11.81 -4.87
CA ILE A 63 -7.23 10.66 -4.32
C ILE A 63 -8.52 10.44 -5.15
N PRO A 64 -8.86 9.19 -5.52
CA PRO A 64 -10.05 8.87 -6.31
C PRO A 64 -11.38 8.92 -5.52
N ILE A 65 -12.46 9.04 -6.29
CA ILE A 65 -13.86 9.20 -5.86
C ILE A 65 -14.44 7.86 -5.38
N LEU A 66 -15.08 7.84 -4.20
CA LEU A 66 -15.98 6.77 -3.74
C LEU A 66 -17.32 7.38 -3.30
N ARG A 67 -18.43 6.72 -3.63
CA ARG A 67 -19.80 7.05 -3.19
C ARG A 67 -20.29 6.00 -2.20
N ASP A 68 -21.20 6.37 -1.29
CA ASP A 68 -22.00 5.40 -0.54
C ASP A 68 -23.27 4.99 -1.31
N ALA A 69 -23.97 3.97 -0.81
CA ALA A 69 -25.13 3.37 -1.46
C ALA A 69 -26.41 4.26 -1.46
N GLY A 70 -26.35 5.47 -0.91
CA GLY A 70 -27.53 6.34 -0.70
C GLY A 70 -27.54 7.65 -1.50
N GLY A 71 -26.44 8.01 -2.17
CA GLY A 71 -26.41 9.18 -3.06
C GLY A 71 -26.47 10.55 -2.37
N ALA A 72 -26.30 10.62 -1.05
CA ALA A 72 -26.27 11.88 -0.30
C ALA A 72 -24.83 12.38 -0.12
N ALA A 73 -24.60 13.67 -0.34
CA ALA A 73 -23.30 14.30 -0.08
C ALA A 73 -23.10 14.53 1.44
N VAL A 74 -22.35 13.65 2.09
CA VAL A 74 -21.96 13.79 3.50
C VAL A 74 -20.48 14.21 3.58
N MET A 75 -20.18 15.34 4.24
CA MET A 75 -18.82 15.68 4.67
C MET A 75 -18.49 14.85 5.92
N ALA A 76 -18.00 13.62 5.74
CA ALA A 76 -17.45 12.84 6.84
C ALA A 76 -15.95 13.13 6.98
N PRO A 77 -15.45 13.56 8.15
CA PRO A 77 -14.02 13.52 8.42
C PRO A 77 -13.58 12.05 8.42
N LEU A 78 -12.74 11.67 7.46
CA LEU A 78 -11.99 10.42 7.53
C LEU A 78 -10.93 10.57 8.61
N HIS A 79 -11.26 10.20 9.84
CA HIS A 79 -10.29 10.04 10.91
C HIS A 79 -9.54 8.73 10.70
N PHE A 80 -8.25 8.83 10.36
CA PHE A 80 -7.29 7.76 10.62
C PHE A 80 -6.83 7.91 12.07
N GLY A 81 -7.10 6.89 12.89
CA GLY A 81 -6.50 6.70 14.23
C GLY A 81 -6.67 7.86 15.22
N GLY A 82 -7.72 7.83 16.03
CA GLY A 82 -7.83 8.70 17.21
C GLY A 82 -9.13 8.45 17.96
N CYS A 83 -9.01 7.92 19.18
CA CYS A 83 -10.14 7.60 20.06
C CYS A 83 -11.07 8.81 20.28
N ARG A 84 -12.38 8.56 20.24
CA ARG A 84 -13.44 9.57 20.36
C ARG A 84 -13.57 10.00 21.83
N ARG A 85 -12.95 11.12 22.24
CA ARG A 85 -13.32 11.77 23.52
C ARG A 85 -14.75 12.29 23.44
N ARG A 86 -15.60 11.84 24.36
CA ARG A 86 -16.74 12.63 24.84
C ARG A 86 -16.25 13.28 26.13
N LEU A 87 -16.24 14.61 26.18
CA LEU A 87 -15.80 15.37 27.35
C LEU A 87 -16.83 15.24 28.47
N SER A 88 -16.55 14.41 29.47
CA SER A 88 -16.96 14.63 30.87
C SER A 88 -16.37 13.57 31.79
N GLU A 89 -15.50 14.04 32.70
CA GLU A 89 -15.17 13.49 34.04
C GLU A 89 -14.42 12.15 34.16
N GLY A 90 -13.16 12.27 34.61
CA GLY A 90 -12.59 11.46 35.71
C GLY A 90 -12.04 10.07 35.39
N ASP A 91 -10.70 9.96 35.39
CA ASP A 91 -9.88 8.75 35.61
C ASP A 91 -10.25 7.44 34.89
N ALA A 92 -9.47 7.10 33.87
CA ALA A 92 -8.66 5.87 33.87
C ALA A 92 -7.69 5.85 32.68
N ASP A 93 -6.41 5.77 33.05
CA ASP A 93 -5.25 5.18 32.37
C ASP A 93 -5.36 4.82 30.88
N CYS A 94 -4.56 5.51 30.07
CA CYS A 94 -4.25 5.15 28.68
C CYS A 94 -2.72 5.21 28.50
N ASP A 95 -2.00 4.37 29.23
CA ASP A 95 -0.66 3.95 28.81
C ASP A 95 -0.81 2.92 27.68
N ASP A 96 -0.45 3.32 26.47
CA ASP A 96 0.19 2.51 25.42
C ASP A 96 0.28 3.36 24.14
N GLY A 97 1.42 4.04 23.98
CA GLY A 97 1.79 4.67 22.72
C GLY A 97 2.03 3.60 21.64
N ALA A 98 1.08 3.43 20.73
CA ALA A 98 1.25 2.60 19.54
C ALA A 98 2.15 3.32 18.52
N GLY A 99 3.42 2.93 18.47
CA GLY A 99 4.34 3.24 17.38
C GLY A 99 4.49 2.04 16.44
N VAL A 100 4.37 2.27 15.13
CA VAL A 100 4.53 1.26 14.05
C VAL A 100 5.79 1.65 13.27
N HIS A 101 6.83 0.83 13.26
CA HIS A 101 8.14 1.28 12.75
C HIS A 101 9.02 0.12 12.25
N GLY A 102 9.57 0.19 11.03
CA GLY A 102 10.41 -0.90 10.48
C GLY A 102 10.31 -1.12 8.95
N ASP A 103 10.79 -2.28 8.52
CA ASP A 103 10.82 -2.93 7.19
C ASP A 103 9.41 -3.14 6.56
N PRO A 104 9.18 -3.97 5.52
CA PRO A 104 7.84 -4.10 4.94
C PRO A 104 6.73 -4.43 5.96
N HIS A 105 5.91 -3.42 6.27
CA HIS A 105 4.73 -3.54 7.13
C HIS A 105 3.59 -4.18 6.36
N LEU A 106 3.04 -5.22 6.94
CA LEU A 106 1.88 -5.91 6.43
C LEU A 106 0.65 -5.43 7.20
N THR A 107 -0.32 -4.91 6.48
CA THR A 107 -1.71 -4.84 6.97
C THR A 107 -2.48 -5.95 6.27
N LEU A 108 -2.86 -6.96 7.03
CA LEU A 108 -3.57 -8.13 6.55
C LEU A 108 -5.06 -7.81 6.32
N ALA A 109 -5.74 -8.65 5.54
CA ALA A 109 -7.11 -8.40 5.07
C ALA A 109 -8.10 -8.04 6.19
N HIS A 110 -7.95 -8.71 7.33
CA HIS A 110 -8.84 -8.54 8.49
C HIS A 110 -8.29 -7.56 9.53
N GLY A 111 -7.22 -6.82 9.23
CA GLY A 111 -6.64 -5.80 10.11
C GLY A 111 -5.52 -6.28 11.03
N GLY A 112 -5.12 -7.55 10.92
CA GLY A 112 -3.90 -8.04 11.58
C GLY A 112 -2.67 -7.35 11.02
N VAL A 113 -1.64 -7.19 11.85
CA VAL A 113 -0.38 -6.54 11.45
C VAL A 113 0.81 -7.46 11.65
N ALA A 114 1.80 -7.35 10.78
CA ALA A 114 3.04 -8.11 10.85
C ALA A 114 4.15 -7.37 10.08
N ASP A 115 5.40 -7.67 10.40
CA ASP A 115 6.57 -7.12 9.71
C ASP A 115 7.23 -8.24 8.88
N PHE A 116 7.82 -7.89 7.73
CA PHE A 116 8.45 -8.87 6.85
C PHE A 116 9.74 -8.34 6.21
N ARG A 117 10.89 -8.68 6.79
CA ARG A 117 12.19 -8.31 6.24
C ARG A 117 12.49 -9.02 4.92
N GLY A 118 12.24 -10.32 4.86
CA GLY A 118 12.77 -11.15 3.78
C GLY A 118 14.30 -11.33 3.85
N ARG A 119 14.88 -11.70 2.71
CA ARG A 119 16.32 -11.89 2.52
C ARG A 119 16.75 -11.11 1.30
N ASP A 120 17.96 -10.56 1.34
CA ASP A 120 18.47 -9.72 0.27
C ASP A 120 18.43 -10.42 -1.11
N GLY A 121 17.86 -9.71 -2.09
CA GLY A 121 17.74 -10.15 -3.48
C GLY A 121 16.85 -11.38 -3.68
N LYS A 122 15.98 -11.71 -2.73
CA LYS A 122 15.07 -12.86 -2.82
C LYS A 122 13.65 -12.47 -3.18
N PHE A 123 12.98 -13.38 -3.88
CA PHE A 123 11.57 -13.27 -4.25
C PHE A 123 10.71 -14.06 -3.29
N TRP A 124 9.55 -13.49 -2.95
CA TRP A 124 8.58 -14.10 -2.05
C TRP A 124 7.19 -14.04 -2.65
N ASN A 125 6.40 -15.08 -2.46
CA ASN A 125 5.00 -15.05 -2.85
C ASN A 125 4.15 -14.31 -1.82
N PHE A 126 3.57 -13.19 -2.23
CA PHE A 126 2.68 -12.37 -1.39
C PHE A 126 1.20 -12.68 -1.62
N LEU A 127 0.85 -13.06 -2.84
CA LEU A 127 -0.49 -13.49 -3.21
C LEU A 127 -0.39 -14.68 -4.17
N SER A 128 -1.11 -15.75 -3.88
CA SER A 128 -1.40 -16.85 -4.80
C SER A 128 -2.90 -17.13 -4.76
N ALA A 129 -3.57 -16.99 -5.90
CA ALA A 129 -5.00 -17.25 -6.08
C ALA A 129 -5.23 -18.07 -7.37
N ALA A 130 -6.47 -18.45 -7.64
CA ALA A 130 -6.82 -19.33 -8.77
C ALA A 130 -6.22 -18.90 -10.11
N ASN A 131 -6.23 -17.60 -10.41
CA ASN A 131 -5.78 -17.06 -11.70
C ASN A 131 -4.66 -16.03 -11.60
N VAL A 132 -4.12 -15.76 -10.41
CA VAL A 132 -3.06 -14.76 -10.23
C VAL A 132 -2.07 -15.15 -9.15
N SER A 133 -0.80 -14.88 -9.41
CA SER A 133 0.30 -15.01 -8.46
C SER A 133 1.14 -13.74 -8.48
N VAL A 134 1.47 -13.19 -7.31
CA VAL A 134 2.26 -11.97 -7.16
C VAL A 134 3.47 -12.24 -6.28
N ASN A 135 4.64 -12.06 -6.88
CA ASN A 135 5.92 -12.22 -6.21
C ASN A 135 6.60 -10.85 -6.05
N LEU A 136 7.13 -10.58 -4.87
CA LEU A 136 7.85 -9.33 -4.58
C LEU A 136 9.30 -9.62 -4.21
N MET A 137 10.21 -8.74 -4.61
CA MET A 137 11.62 -8.81 -4.19
C MET A 137 11.87 -7.96 -2.95
N THR A 138 12.54 -8.54 -1.96
CA THR A 138 13.12 -7.81 -0.82
C THR A 138 14.61 -7.56 -1.06
N GLN A 139 15.09 -6.34 -0.80
CA GLN A 139 16.51 -6.01 -0.83
C GLN A 139 16.92 -5.20 0.40
N ASP A 140 18.07 -5.55 0.98
CA ASP A 140 18.65 -4.88 2.16
C ASP A 140 19.44 -3.62 1.74
N GLY A 141 19.33 -3.22 0.46
CA GLY A 141 20.04 -2.10 -0.15
C GLY A 141 20.37 -2.39 -1.62
N SER A 142 20.83 -1.37 -2.34
CA SER A 142 21.39 -1.52 -3.68
C SER A 142 22.47 -0.46 -3.94
N PRO A 143 23.20 -0.51 -5.06
CA PRO A 143 24.08 0.59 -5.45
C PRO A 143 23.35 1.95 -5.56
N PHE A 144 22.03 1.94 -5.73
CA PHE A 144 21.18 3.11 -5.94
C PHE A 144 20.48 3.63 -4.67
N TYR A 145 20.48 2.87 -3.57
CA TYR A 145 19.90 3.28 -2.29
C TYR A 145 20.42 2.42 -1.12
N ASP A 146 20.50 3.01 0.06
CA ASP A 146 20.89 2.29 1.28
C ASP A 146 19.67 1.59 1.92
N GLY A 147 19.84 0.37 2.43
CA GLY A 147 18.84 -0.28 3.30
C GLY A 147 18.86 0.27 4.73
N VAL A 148 19.82 1.16 5.01
CA VAL A 148 19.89 1.92 6.25
C VAL A 148 19.12 3.22 6.12
N PHE A 149 18.17 3.46 7.03
CA PHE A 149 17.37 4.68 7.08
C PHE A 149 17.29 5.25 8.50
N ALA A 150 17.16 6.57 8.58
CA ALA A 150 16.95 7.26 9.86
C ALA A 150 15.45 7.34 10.15
N MET A 151 15.04 6.94 11.34
CA MET A 151 13.65 6.98 11.78
C MET A 151 13.59 7.35 13.26
N HIS A 152 12.87 8.41 13.62
CA HIS A 152 12.73 8.86 15.01
C HIS A 152 14.07 9.03 15.76
N GLY A 153 15.10 9.51 15.06
CA GLY A 153 16.45 9.66 15.62
C GLY A 153 17.22 8.34 15.81
N ALA A 154 16.66 7.19 15.42
CA ALA A 154 17.32 5.91 15.33
C ALA A 154 17.89 5.68 13.92
N THR A 155 18.91 4.83 13.82
CA THR A 155 19.36 4.22 12.56
C THR A 155 18.74 2.83 12.46
N VAL A 156 18.05 2.55 11.36
CA VAL A 156 17.39 1.26 11.12
C VAL A 156 18.03 0.61 9.90
N ASN A 157 18.54 -0.60 10.07
CA ASN A 157 18.98 -1.50 9.01
C ASN A 157 17.82 -2.44 8.67
N GLY A 158 17.09 -2.10 7.60
CA GLY A 158 15.92 -2.86 7.14
C GLY A 158 16.11 -3.37 5.72
N SER A 159 14.99 -3.79 5.14
CA SER A 159 14.88 -4.12 3.72
C SER A 159 13.76 -3.31 3.07
N TRP A 160 13.75 -3.31 1.73
CA TRP A 160 12.73 -2.66 0.92
C TRP A 160 12.14 -3.62 -0.09
N LEU A 161 10.86 -3.41 -0.43
CA LEU A 161 10.27 -3.99 -1.63
C LEU A 161 10.69 -3.20 -2.86
N THR A 162 11.33 -3.84 -3.82
CA THR A 162 12.00 -3.12 -4.93
C THR A 162 11.57 -3.60 -6.30
N GLU A 163 11.05 -4.82 -6.39
CA GLU A 163 10.46 -5.37 -7.60
C GLU A 163 9.12 -6.05 -7.29
N ALA A 164 8.16 -5.88 -8.19
CA ALA A 164 6.87 -6.55 -8.13
C ALA A 164 6.60 -7.27 -9.46
N HIS A 165 6.24 -8.55 -9.37
CA HIS A 165 6.03 -9.40 -10.52
C HIS A 165 4.67 -10.10 -10.43
N VAL A 166 3.84 -9.88 -11.43
CA VAL A 166 2.51 -10.46 -11.53
C VAL A 166 2.52 -11.51 -12.64
N PHE A 167 2.09 -12.72 -12.31
CA PHE A 167 1.73 -13.74 -13.28
C PHE A 167 0.22 -13.97 -13.17
N ALA A 168 -0.52 -13.90 -14.28
CA ALA A 168 -1.94 -14.23 -14.29
C ALA A 168 -2.32 -15.12 -15.48
N ILE A 169 -3.28 -16.01 -15.27
CA ILE A 169 -3.90 -16.82 -16.32
C ILE A 169 -5.11 -16.03 -16.82
N THR A 170 -5.15 -15.72 -18.12
CA THR A 170 -6.25 -14.96 -18.73
C THR A 170 -6.76 -15.69 -19.96
N SER A 171 -7.96 -15.32 -20.43
CA SER A 171 -8.52 -15.80 -21.69
C SER A 171 -7.69 -15.47 -22.93
N ALA A 172 -6.82 -14.47 -22.88
CA ALA A 172 -5.89 -14.13 -23.98
C ALA A 172 -4.53 -14.83 -23.86
N GLY A 173 -4.36 -15.71 -22.87
CA GLY A 173 -3.10 -16.38 -22.54
C GLY A 173 -2.44 -15.83 -21.28
N PRO A 174 -1.23 -16.29 -20.93
CA PRO A 174 -0.54 -15.85 -19.72
C PRO A 174 -0.19 -14.36 -19.80
N LEU A 175 -0.51 -13.64 -18.73
CA LEU A 175 -0.08 -12.28 -18.46
C LEU A 175 1.14 -12.33 -17.54
N GLN A 176 2.22 -11.67 -17.93
CA GLN A 176 3.38 -11.43 -17.07
C GLN A 176 3.62 -9.93 -16.99
N LEU A 177 3.77 -9.39 -15.80
CA LEU A 177 4.11 -7.98 -15.56
C LEU A 177 5.28 -7.89 -14.60
N SER A 178 6.27 -7.05 -14.91
CA SER A 178 7.34 -6.68 -13.98
C SER A 178 7.36 -5.17 -13.79
N TYR A 179 7.46 -4.77 -12.53
CA TYR A 179 7.55 -3.40 -12.08
C TYR A 179 8.78 -3.24 -11.20
N PHE A 180 9.60 -2.21 -11.45
CA PHE A 180 10.90 -2.03 -10.80
C PHE A 180 10.98 -0.62 -10.19
N ALA A 181 11.20 -0.54 -8.87
CA ALA A 181 11.27 0.73 -8.14
C ALA A 181 12.38 1.65 -8.66
N TRP A 182 13.57 1.08 -8.90
CA TRP A 182 14.75 1.81 -9.35
C TRP A 182 14.65 2.39 -10.77
N LYS A 183 13.65 1.97 -11.57
CA LYS A 183 13.43 2.50 -12.93
C LYS A 183 12.57 3.76 -12.95
N ILE A 184 12.03 4.18 -11.81
CA ILE A 184 11.28 5.43 -11.71
C ILE A 184 12.28 6.52 -11.35
N SER A 185 12.42 7.52 -12.22
CA SER A 185 13.19 8.70 -11.82
C SER A 185 12.36 9.53 -10.85
N ALA A 186 13.00 9.97 -9.76
CA ALA A 186 12.40 10.91 -8.82
C ALA A 186 11.96 12.22 -9.52
N ASP A 187 12.66 12.59 -10.60
CA ASP A 187 12.42 13.82 -11.36
C ASP A 187 11.20 13.75 -12.29
N SER A 188 10.90 12.56 -12.84
CA SER A 188 9.81 12.40 -13.80
C SER A 188 8.54 11.83 -13.17
N LEU A 189 8.67 11.06 -12.09
CA LEU A 189 7.58 10.25 -11.51
C LEU A 189 6.86 9.40 -12.58
N ILE A 190 7.57 9.02 -13.64
CA ILE A 190 7.04 8.15 -14.70
C ILE A 190 7.32 6.72 -14.30
N GLY A 191 6.25 5.96 -14.09
CA GLY A 191 6.33 4.53 -13.87
C GLY A 191 6.63 3.79 -15.17
N TRP A 192 7.48 2.77 -15.08
CA TRP A 192 7.82 1.90 -16.20
C TRP A 192 7.53 0.45 -15.83
N SER A 193 6.68 -0.19 -16.63
CA SER A 193 6.44 -1.62 -16.51
C SER A 193 6.66 -2.32 -17.84
N ASN A 194 7.24 -3.52 -17.76
CA ASN A 194 7.39 -4.41 -18.89
C ASN A 194 6.50 -5.62 -18.67
N GLY A 195 5.82 -6.06 -19.71
CA GLY A 195 5.02 -7.26 -19.61
C GLY A 195 4.85 -8.02 -20.91
N THR A 196 4.23 -9.18 -20.82
CA THR A 196 3.78 -9.98 -21.96
C THR A 196 2.33 -10.39 -21.75
N CYS A 197 1.56 -10.46 -22.83
CA CYS A 197 0.21 -11.01 -22.85
C CYS A 197 0.11 -12.05 -23.95
N GLY A 198 -0.12 -13.32 -23.59
CA GLY A 198 -0.09 -14.43 -24.56
C GLY A 198 1.25 -14.50 -25.31
N GLY A 199 2.35 -14.14 -24.65
CA GLY A 199 3.69 -14.04 -25.24
C GLY A 199 3.96 -12.76 -26.04
N ARG A 200 2.97 -11.90 -26.28
CA ARG A 200 3.17 -10.62 -26.97
C ARG A 200 3.67 -9.55 -25.99
N PRO A 201 4.84 -8.94 -26.22
CA PRO A 201 5.39 -7.95 -25.30
C PRO A 201 4.59 -6.64 -25.35
N PHE A 202 4.47 -5.98 -24.20
CA PHE A 202 3.94 -4.63 -24.07
C PHE A 202 4.74 -3.84 -23.02
N LYS A 203 4.57 -2.53 -23.05
CA LYS A 203 5.13 -1.60 -22.06
C LYS A 203 4.04 -0.66 -21.59
N LEU A 204 4.00 -0.41 -20.29
CA LEU A 204 3.18 0.68 -19.74
C LEU A 204 4.07 1.77 -19.19
N ILE A 205 3.65 2.99 -19.45
CA ILE A 205 4.31 4.24 -19.10
C ILE A 205 3.27 5.12 -18.41
N GLY A 206 3.71 5.94 -17.45
CA GLY A 206 2.87 6.96 -16.83
C GLY A 206 2.29 7.97 -17.81
N TRP A 207 1.05 8.40 -17.59
CA TRP A 207 0.33 9.26 -18.54
C TRP A 207 0.93 10.65 -18.74
N ALA A 208 1.78 11.14 -17.82
CA ALA A 208 2.43 12.45 -17.92
C ALA A 208 3.24 12.64 -19.23
N VAL A 209 3.60 11.55 -19.92
CA VAL A 209 4.28 11.55 -21.22
C VAL A 209 3.41 11.05 -22.38
N THR A 210 2.09 10.97 -22.19
CA THR A 210 1.16 10.56 -23.24
C THR A 210 -0.03 11.53 -23.32
N PRO A 211 -0.51 11.87 -24.52
CA PRO A 211 -1.58 12.86 -24.68
C PRO A 211 -2.97 12.39 -24.20
N ARG A 212 -3.15 11.12 -23.81
CA ARG A 212 -4.44 10.56 -23.34
C ARG A 212 -4.23 9.53 -22.23
N ARG A 213 -4.99 9.66 -21.13
CA ARG A 213 -4.99 8.72 -20.00
C ARG A 213 -5.28 7.26 -20.43
N ASP A 214 -6.16 7.08 -21.40
CA ASP A 214 -6.56 5.76 -21.94
C ASP A 214 -5.77 5.33 -23.19
N GLY A 215 -4.62 5.95 -23.45
CA GLY A 215 -3.78 5.60 -24.58
C GLY A 215 -3.16 4.19 -24.45
N PRO A 216 -2.77 3.57 -25.58
CA PRO A 216 -2.19 2.21 -25.61
C PRO A 216 -0.85 2.07 -24.88
N ARG A 217 -0.27 3.18 -24.42
CA ARG A 217 0.96 3.21 -23.62
C ARG A 217 0.70 3.31 -22.11
N ASN A 218 -0.53 3.57 -21.70
CA ASN A 218 -0.92 3.61 -20.28
C ASN A 218 -1.89 2.50 -19.92
N ARG A 219 -2.50 1.88 -20.92
CA ARG A 219 -3.56 0.89 -20.74
C ARG A 219 -3.26 -0.33 -21.59
N GLN A 220 -3.29 -1.51 -20.98
CA GLN A 220 -3.17 -2.80 -21.65
C GLN A 220 -4.30 -3.73 -21.22
N LEU A 221 -4.95 -4.35 -22.20
CA LEU A 221 -5.87 -5.46 -21.97
C LEU A 221 -5.16 -6.79 -22.24
N CYS A 222 -5.38 -7.76 -21.36
CA CYS A 222 -4.98 -9.15 -21.58
C CYS A 222 -6.15 -10.05 -21.20
N GLY A 223 -6.99 -10.36 -22.18
CA GLY A 223 -8.27 -11.00 -21.91
C GLY A 223 -9.14 -10.10 -21.05
N GLU A 224 -9.54 -10.63 -19.90
CA GLU A 224 -10.29 -9.95 -18.84
C GLU A 224 -9.40 -9.07 -17.93
N ALA A 225 -8.08 -9.24 -17.96
CA ALA A 225 -7.18 -8.43 -17.15
C ALA A 225 -7.00 -7.04 -17.77
N LEU A 226 -7.24 -5.99 -16.98
CA LEU A 226 -7.00 -4.61 -17.33
C LEU A 226 -5.84 -4.05 -16.52
N LEU A 227 -4.75 -3.71 -17.20
CA LEU A 227 -3.64 -2.98 -16.61
C LEU A 227 -3.77 -1.50 -16.97
N GLN A 228 -3.68 -0.64 -15.97
CA GLN A 228 -3.76 0.80 -16.12
C GLN A 228 -2.63 1.45 -15.31
N SER A 229 -1.72 2.12 -16.00
CA SER A 229 -0.75 3.01 -15.38
C SER A 229 -1.39 4.37 -15.11
N ASP A 230 -1.12 4.89 -13.92
CA ASP A 230 -1.48 6.24 -13.49
C ASP A 230 -0.27 6.89 -12.82
N TYR A 231 0.35 7.85 -13.52
CA TYR A 231 1.68 8.39 -13.18
C TYR A 231 2.72 7.29 -12.96
N SER A 232 3.19 7.14 -11.72
CA SER A 232 4.16 6.15 -11.31
C SER A 232 3.51 4.86 -10.83
N SER A 233 2.19 4.80 -10.64
CA SER A 233 1.51 3.59 -10.20
C SER A 233 1.03 2.73 -11.37
N VAL A 234 0.87 1.44 -11.13
CA VAL A 234 0.15 0.53 -12.03
C VAL A 234 -0.92 -0.21 -11.25
N LYS A 235 -2.14 -0.20 -11.79
CA LYS A 235 -3.30 -0.94 -11.30
C LYS A 235 -3.58 -2.10 -12.24
N ILE A 236 -3.71 -3.30 -11.69
CA ILE A 236 -4.08 -4.52 -12.39
C ILE A 236 -5.45 -4.94 -11.86
N ALA A 237 -6.47 -4.80 -12.69
CA ALA A 237 -7.83 -5.25 -12.41
C ALA A 237 -8.05 -6.61 -13.09
N LEU A 238 -8.40 -7.61 -12.28
CA LEU A 238 -8.83 -8.96 -12.62
C LEU A 238 -10.28 -9.14 -12.13
N PRO A 239 -10.99 -10.20 -12.54
CA PRO A 239 -12.38 -10.42 -12.09
C PRO A 239 -12.55 -10.44 -10.57
N GLU A 240 -11.63 -11.09 -9.85
CA GLU A 240 -11.69 -11.24 -8.40
C GLU A 240 -10.77 -10.29 -7.65
N TRP A 241 -9.75 -9.74 -8.31
CA TRP A 241 -8.66 -9.02 -7.65
C TRP A 241 -8.40 -7.68 -8.28
N ASN A 242 -8.08 -6.72 -7.43
CA ASN A 242 -7.45 -5.49 -7.84
C ASN A 242 -6.11 -5.35 -7.13
N ILE A 243 -5.04 -5.21 -7.91
CA ILE A 243 -3.67 -5.10 -7.42
C ILE A 243 -3.14 -3.72 -7.80
N THR A 244 -2.68 -2.95 -6.83
CA THR A 244 -2.06 -1.65 -7.09
C THR A 244 -0.60 -1.71 -6.66
N ILE A 245 0.30 -1.40 -7.58
CA ILE A 245 1.73 -1.25 -7.30
C ILE A 245 2.06 0.23 -7.43
N ALA A 246 2.51 0.84 -6.34
CA ALA A 246 2.82 2.25 -6.27
C ALA A 246 4.23 2.46 -5.73
N PRO A 247 5.07 3.24 -6.39
CA PRO A 247 6.39 3.54 -5.86
C PRO A 247 6.35 4.67 -4.84
N LYS A 248 7.25 4.57 -3.88
CA LYS A 248 7.51 5.59 -2.86
C LYS A 248 9.02 5.83 -2.80
N ALA A 249 9.48 6.82 -3.56
CA ALA A 249 10.91 7.00 -3.84
C ALA A 249 11.53 5.77 -4.53
N VAL A 250 12.45 5.08 -3.85
CA VAL A 250 13.21 3.92 -4.35
C VAL A 250 12.59 2.56 -3.98
N ARG A 251 11.39 2.55 -3.40
CA ARG A 251 10.69 1.33 -2.94
C ARG A 251 9.28 1.23 -3.50
N LEU A 252 8.63 0.08 -3.29
CA LEU A 252 7.25 -0.22 -3.69
C LEU A 252 6.35 -0.39 -2.46
N ASP A 253 5.17 0.21 -2.54
CA ASP A 253 3.99 -0.17 -1.78
C ASP A 253 3.08 -0.98 -2.71
N VAL A 254 2.54 -2.10 -2.21
CA VAL A 254 1.67 -3.00 -2.99
C VAL A 254 0.38 -3.26 -2.23
N GLN A 255 -0.74 -2.97 -2.87
CA GLN A 255 -2.08 -3.17 -2.33
C GLN A 255 -2.78 -4.30 -3.07
N PHE A 256 -3.46 -5.16 -2.31
CA PHE A 256 -4.28 -6.25 -2.78
C PHE A 256 -5.71 -6.03 -2.30
N SER A 257 -6.66 -5.94 -3.21
CA SER A 257 -8.07 -5.81 -2.88
C SER A 257 -8.86 -6.92 -3.53
N LEU A 258 -9.63 -7.66 -2.73
CA LEU A 258 -10.54 -8.68 -3.21
C LEU A 258 -11.87 -8.03 -3.61
N LEU A 259 -12.31 -8.26 -4.85
CA LEU A 259 -13.49 -7.64 -5.46
C LEU A 259 -14.77 -8.46 -5.27
N VAL A 260 -14.66 -9.63 -4.64
CA VAL A 260 -15.75 -10.57 -4.39
C VAL A 260 -15.77 -10.97 -2.92
N PRO A 261 -16.89 -11.46 -2.37
CA PRO A 261 -16.92 -11.99 -1.01
C PRO A 261 -15.96 -13.18 -0.86
N GLU A 262 -15.18 -13.23 0.23
CA GLU A 262 -14.19 -14.32 0.48
C GLU A 262 -14.84 -15.72 0.40
N ARG A 263 -16.04 -15.87 0.98
CA ARG A 263 -16.83 -17.11 0.94
C ARG A 263 -17.24 -17.59 -0.47
N SER A 264 -17.12 -16.72 -1.48
CA SER A 264 -17.45 -17.07 -2.87
C SER A 264 -16.27 -17.66 -3.64
N LEU A 265 -15.05 -17.57 -3.10
CA LEU A 265 -13.86 -18.13 -3.70
C LEU A 265 -13.86 -19.65 -3.53
N ARG A 266 -13.78 -20.38 -4.64
CA ARG A 266 -13.56 -21.85 -4.61
C ARG A 266 -12.13 -22.18 -4.23
N VAL A 267 -11.19 -21.32 -4.60
CA VAL A 267 -9.78 -21.43 -4.27
C VAL A 267 -9.48 -20.31 -3.28
N ALA A 268 -9.44 -20.64 -2.00
CA ALA A 268 -9.03 -19.66 -1.02
C ALA A 268 -7.57 -19.24 -1.29
N PRO A 269 -7.29 -17.93 -1.32
CA PRO A 269 -5.97 -17.41 -1.64
C PRO A 269 -4.96 -17.78 -0.56
N HIS A 270 -3.69 -17.80 -0.95
CA HIS A 270 -2.55 -18.03 -0.08
C HIS A 270 -1.42 -17.05 -0.43
N GLY A 271 -0.22 -17.27 0.09
CA GLY A 271 0.89 -16.32 0.07
C GLY A 271 0.96 -15.54 1.38
N ILE A 272 2.06 -14.79 1.58
CA ILE A 272 2.32 -14.08 2.85
C ILE A 272 1.12 -13.22 3.28
N VAL A 273 0.53 -12.48 2.34
CA VAL A 273 -0.66 -11.65 2.59
C VAL A 273 -1.94 -12.32 2.11
N GLY A 274 -1.90 -13.02 0.98
CA GLY A 274 -3.10 -13.63 0.38
C GLY A 274 -3.80 -14.62 1.30
N GLN A 275 -3.07 -15.34 2.16
CA GLN A 275 -3.68 -16.25 3.13
C GLN A 275 -4.56 -15.55 4.17
N SER A 276 -4.44 -14.23 4.33
CA SER A 276 -5.28 -13.48 5.27
C SER A 276 -6.73 -13.33 4.81
N PHE A 277 -7.02 -13.55 3.52
CA PHE A 277 -8.38 -13.56 2.97
C PHE A 277 -9.00 -14.97 3.12
N ASP A 278 -9.18 -15.40 4.36
CA ASP A 278 -9.56 -16.77 4.73
C ASP A 278 -11.06 -16.96 5.04
N GLY A 279 -11.86 -15.90 4.97
CA GLY A 279 -13.30 -15.91 5.23
C GLY A 279 -13.69 -16.12 6.70
N SER A 280 -12.73 -16.13 7.64
CA SER A 280 -13.00 -16.42 9.05
C SER A 280 -13.51 -15.22 9.85
N GLY A 281 -13.22 -14.01 9.37
CA GLY A 281 -13.43 -12.78 10.13
C GLY A 281 -12.50 -12.62 11.33
N VAL A 282 -11.44 -13.41 11.41
CA VAL A 282 -10.44 -13.35 12.49
C VAL A 282 -9.17 -12.72 11.97
N ALA A 283 -8.78 -11.60 12.58
CA ALA A 283 -7.48 -11.00 12.39
C ALA A 283 -6.44 -11.74 13.24
N VAL A 284 -5.24 -11.89 12.70
CA VAL A 284 -4.10 -12.50 13.39
C VAL A 284 -2.87 -11.61 13.21
N ASP A 285 -2.33 -11.08 14.30
CA ASP A 285 -1.08 -10.34 14.28
C ASP A 285 0.10 -11.30 14.16
N GLY A 286 1.10 -10.92 13.37
CA GLY A 286 2.37 -11.62 13.27
C GLY A 286 3.44 -10.97 14.13
N ALA A 287 4.65 -11.52 14.02
CA ALA A 287 5.85 -10.93 14.56
C ALA A 287 6.04 -9.52 14.01
N ARG A 288 6.47 -8.62 14.88
CA ARG A 288 6.85 -7.23 14.56
C ARG A 288 8.17 -6.93 15.21
N ASP A 289 8.98 -6.13 14.54
CA ASP A 289 10.21 -5.61 15.10
C ASP A 289 9.91 -4.54 16.17
N PRO A 290 10.83 -4.35 17.14
CA PRO A 290 10.64 -3.33 18.15
C PRO A 290 10.69 -1.93 17.53
N ALA A 291 9.95 -1.01 18.13
CA ALA A 291 10.02 0.41 17.81
C ALA A 291 11.47 0.93 17.88
N PRO A 292 12.03 1.53 16.81
CA PRO A 292 13.31 2.23 16.86
C PRO A 292 13.25 3.37 17.86
N LEU A 293 14.17 3.36 18.83
CA LEU A 293 14.28 4.45 19.80
C LEU A 293 15.43 5.40 19.43
N PRO A 294 15.31 6.71 19.72
CA PRO A 294 16.34 7.69 19.41
C PRO A 294 17.75 7.25 19.86
N GLY A 295 18.74 7.37 18.98
CA GLY A 295 20.14 7.00 19.24
C GLY A 295 20.45 5.51 19.10
N GLN A 296 19.48 4.65 18.80
CA GLN A 296 19.71 3.23 18.55
C GLN A 296 20.18 2.94 17.12
N ASN A 297 20.85 1.80 16.96
CA ASN A 297 21.07 1.15 15.68
C ASN A 297 20.33 -0.19 15.68
N LEU A 298 19.16 -0.23 15.07
CA LEU A 298 18.25 -1.37 15.04
C LEU A 298 18.42 -2.13 13.72
N THR A 299 18.46 -3.46 13.77
CA THR A 299 18.32 -4.30 12.58
C THR A 299 16.99 -5.03 12.67
N THR A 300 16.14 -4.89 11.65
CA THR A 300 14.84 -5.60 11.59
C THR A 300 15.07 -7.09 11.35
N THR A 301 14.16 -7.94 11.80
CA THR A 301 14.31 -9.41 11.77
C THR A 301 13.01 -10.17 11.59
N ALA A 302 11.85 -9.53 11.73
CA ALA A 302 10.56 -10.20 11.65
C ALA A 302 10.27 -10.71 10.23
N MET A 303 9.62 -11.88 10.14
CA MET A 303 9.28 -12.55 8.88
C MET A 303 7.81 -12.98 8.88
N ALA A 304 6.95 -12.17 9.49
CA ALA A 304 5.51 -12.38 9.65
C ALA A 304 5.10 -13.62 10.46
N GLU A 305 6.02 -14.19 11.26
CA GLU A 305 5.75 -15.41 12.03
C GLU A 305 4.53 -15.26 12.93
N GLY A 306 3.74 -16.32 13.03
CA GLY A 306 2.51 -16.32 13.83
C GLY A 306 1.27 -15.81 13.11
N ALA A 307 1.40 -14.99 12.04
CA ALA A 307 0.29 -14.63 11.17
C ALA A 307 0.18 -15.49 9.89
N ILE A 308 1.24 -16.24 9.58
CA ILE A 308 1.35 -17.09 8.39
C ILE A 308 1.37 -18.58 8.74
N GLU A 309 0.82 -19.41 7.87
CA GLU A 309 0.99 -20.87 7.92
C GLU A 309 2.40 -21.28 7.49
N GLY A 310 2.92 -22.34 8.10
CA GLY A 310 4.27 -22.82 7.82
C GLY A 310 5.34 -21.86 8.33
N SER A 311 6.50 -21.88 7.69
CA SER A 311 7.58 -20.91 7.95
C SER A 311 7.75 -19.97 6.77
N TRP A 312 8.41 -18.83 6.99
CA TRP A 312 8.63 -17.86 5.93
C TRP A 312 9.41 -18.46 4.74
N GLU A 313 10.29 -19.46 4.96
CA GLU A 313 11.02 -20.16 3.89
C GLU A 313 10.08 -20.79 2.86
N ASP A 314 8.89 -21.25 3.29
CA ASP A 314 7.93 -21.91 2.42
C ASP A 314 7.41 -20.99 1.31
N TYR A 315 7.57 -19.66 1.45
CA TYR A 315 7.11 -18.64 0.50
C TYR A 315 8.21 -18.14 -0.44
N LEU A 316 9.43 -18.69 -0.32
CA LEU A 316 10.58 -18.30 -1.14
C LEU A 316 10.39 -18.79 -2.59
N MET A 317 10.60 -17.90 -3.55
CA MET A 317 10.42 -18.19 -4.96
C MET A 317 11.76 -18.27 -5.70
N ALA A 318 11.89 -19.27 -6.58
CA ALA A 318 13.11 -19.49 -7.36
C ALA A 318 13.35 -18.39 -8.41
N SER A 319 12.28 -17.75 -8.90
CA SER A 319 12.37 -16.67 -9.88
C SER A 319 11.15 -15.73 -9.82
N ARG A 320 11.26 -14.56 -10.45
CA ARG A 320 10.22 -13.53 -10.51
C ARG A 320 8.82 -14.01 -10.88
N PHE A 321 8.70 -14.97 -11.81
CA PHE A 321 7.42 -15.50 -12.29
C PHE A 321 7.22 -16.96 -11.91
N GLU A 322 8.03 -17.47 -10.97
CA GLU A 322 7.79 -18.80 -10.41
C GLU A 322 6.42 -18.81 -9.73
N THR A 323 5.74 -19.94 -9.81
CA THR A 323 4.39 -20.14 -9.26
C THR A 323 4.30 -21.46 -8.50
N ALA A 324 5.25 -22.38 -8.69
CA ALA A 324 5.35 -23.61 -7.93
C ALA A 324 6.05 -23.36 -6.58
N TYR A 325 5.30 -23.54 -5.50
CA TYR A 325 5.77 -23.55 -4.12
C TYR A 325 4.75 -24.30 -3.25
N LYS A 326 5.06 -24.50 -1.97
CA LYS A 326 4.28 -25.35 -1.05
C LYS A 326 2.79 -25.02 -1.00
N PHE A 327 2.42 -23.73 -1.04
CA PHE A 327 1.04 -23.28 -0.90
C PHE A 327 0.43 -22.72 -2.20
N SER A 328 1.00 -23.06 -3.36
CA SER A 328 0.53 -22.54 -4.64
C SER A 328 -0.96 -22.80 -4.87
N ARG A 329 -1.67 -21.77 -5.34
CA ARG A 329 -3.09 -21.79 -5.67
C ARG A 329 -3.37 -21.63 -7.16
N LEU A 330 -2.37 -21.26 -7.93
CA LEU A 330 -2.54 -20.91 -9.33
C LEU A 330 -2.97 -22.13 -10.15
N GLY A 331 -4.07 -21.98 -10.90
CA GLY A 331 -4.62 -23.02 -11.77
C GLY A 331 -5.41 -24.11 -11.05
N LEU A 332 -5.58 -24.02 -9.72
CA LEU A 332 -6.43 -24.96 -8.98
C LEU A 332 -7.92 -24.69 -9.24
N ALA A 333 -8.73 -25.74 -9.16
CA ALA A 333 -10.19 -25.62 -9.22
C ALA A 333 -10.83 -25.36 -7.84
N GLU A 334 -10.18 -25.86 -6.78
CA GLU A 334 -10.61 -25.73 -5.39
C GLU A 334 -9.39 -25.78 -4.47
N ALA A 335 -9.41 -25.00 -3.39
CA ALA A 335 -8.41 -25.06 -2.33
C ALA A 335 -8.98 -24.52 -1.01
N PRO A 336 -8.70 -25.16 0.14
CA PRO A 336 -9.17 -24.67 1.43
C PRO A 336 -8.44 -23.39 1.84
N ALA A 337 -9.11 -22.61 2.69
CA ALA A 337 -8.49 -21.48 3.39
C ALA A 337 -7.43 -21.97 4.39
N ARG A 338 -6.57 -21.05 4.85
CA ARG A 338 -5.60 -21.36 5.91
C ARG A 338 -6.29 -21.83 7.18
N ASP A 339 -5.63 -22.70 7.93
CA ASP A 339 -6.05 -23.15 9.24
C ASP A 339 -5.55 -22.20 10.33
N ILE A 340 -6.45 -21.34 10.80
CA ILE A 340 -6.19 -20.36 11.86
C ILE A 340 -5.78 -21.04 13.16
N ALA A 341 -6.19 -22.28 13.42
CA ALA A 341 -5.82 -22.98 14.63
C ALA A 341 -4.30 -23.18 14.74
N THR A 342 -3.60 -23.26 13.60
CA THR A 342 -2.14 -23.43 13.52
C THR A 342 -1.35 -22.14 13.75
N LEU A 343 -2.01 -20.98 13.67
CA LEU A 343 -1.37 -19.67 13.80
C LEU A 343 -1.11 -19.31 15.27
N THR A 344 0.08 -18.86 15.60
CA THR A 344 0.49 -18.55 16.98
C THR A 344 0.31 -17.07 17.36
N GLY A 345 -0.01 -16.22 16.39
CA GLY A 345 -0.20 -14.79 16.54
C GLY A 345 -1.40 -14.40 17.41
N ARG A 346 -1.42 -13.14 17.86
CA ARG A 346 -2.55 -12.58 18.62
C ARG A 346 -3.79 -12.55 17.72
N ARG A 347 -4.90 -13.11 18.19
CA ARG A 347 -6.16 -13.18 17.44
C ARG A 347 -7.18 -12.20 17.97
N PHE A 348 -7.95 -11.58 17.07
CA PHE A 348 -9.06 -10.71 17.44
C PHE A 348 -10.14 -10.70 16.35
N ALA A 349 -11.37 -10.40 16.76
CA ALA A 349 -12.49 -10.29 15.82
C ALA A 349 -12.29 -9.07 14.91
N SER A 350 -12.48 -9.26 13.61
CA SER A 350 -12.40 -8.17 12.64
C SER A 350 -13.79 -7.64 12.29
N ALA A 351 -13.94 -6.32 12.34
CA ALA A 351 -15.14 -5.63 11.83
C ALA A 351 -15.20 -5.61 10.29
N ALA A 352 -14.11 -5.97 9.60
CA ALA A 352 -14.04 -5.98 8.13
C ALA A 352 -14.65 -7.24 7.48
N ALA A 353 -14.97 -8.28 8.27
CA ALA A 353 -15.42 -9.59 7.81
C ALA A 353 -16.70 -9.58 6.96
N ASP A 354 -17.54 -8.54 7.09
CA ASP A 354 -18.84 -8.42 6.42
C ASP A 354 -18.83 -7.46 5.21
N ALA A 355 -17.70 -6.85 4.87
CA ALA A 355 -17.61 -6.00 3.70
C ALA A 355 -17.54 -6.86 2.42
N GLY A 356 -18.36 -6.56 1.40
CA GLY A 356 -18.25 -7.18 0.07
C GLY A 356 -16.94 -6.86 -0.68
N HIS A 357 -15.99 -6.18 -0.01
CA HIS A 357 -14.71 -5.76 -0.52
C HIS A 357 -13.71 -5.69 0.65
N THR A 358 -12.75 -6.63 0.68
CA THR A 358 -11.67 -6.67 1.69
C THR A 358 -10.36 -6.22 1.04
N THR A 359 -9.48 -5.57 1.81
CA THR A 359 -8.18 -5.09 1.31
C THR A 359 -7.08 -5.45 2.28
N ALA A 360 -5.94 -5.84 1.73
CA ALA A 360 -4.68 -5.97 2.44
C ALA A 360 -3.61 -5.11 1.73
N THR A 361 -2.68 -4.59 2.51
CA THR A 361 -1.59 -3.74 1.99
C THR A 361 -0.26 -4.23 2.52
N VAL A 362 0.74 -4.19 1.65
CA VAL A 362 2.13 -4.21 2.06
C VAL A 362 2.67 -2.83 1.79
N SER A 363 3.14 -2.18 2.82
CA SER A 363 3.57 -0.79 2.75
C SER A 363 4.75 -0.59 3.66
N ILE A 364 5.55 0.43 3.39
CA ILE A 364 6.65 0.77 4.29
C ILE A 364 6.45 2.20 4.77
N GLU A 365 6.45 2.41 6.09
CA GLU A 365 6.42 3.75 6.65
C GLU A 365 7.75 4.48 6.32
N GLY A 366 7.67 5.79 6.16
CA GLY A 366 8.83 6.62 5.86
C GLY A 366 9.53 7.01 7.16
N GLY A 367 10.86 7.01 7.17
CA GLY A 367 11.62 7.69 8.21
C GLY A 367 11.43 9.21 8.13
N ASP A 368 11.64 9.88 9.27
CA ASP A 368 11.44 11.33 9.45
C ASP A 368 12.35 12.21 8.57
N GLU A 369 13.41 11.66 8.00
CA GLU A 369 14.26 12.35 7.04
C GLU A 369 14.11 11.70 5.67
N ALA A 370 13.93 12.54 4.64
CA ALA A 370 14.16 12.17 3.26
C ALA A 370 15.43 11.33 3.20
N THR A 371 15.26 10.04 2.92
CA THR A 371 16.33 9.04 2.93
C THR A 371 17.53 9.65 2.20
N LYS A 372 18.72 9.65 2.83
CA LYS A 372 19.95 10.25 2.27
C LYS A 372 20.28 9.78 0.84
N SER A 373 19.60 8.73 0.35
CA SER A 373 19.57 8.26 -1.03
C SER A 373 19.22 9.32 -2.08
N TYR A 374 18.51 10.41 -1.73
CA TYR A 374 18.25 11.49 -2.69
C TYR A 374 19.50 12.30 -3.10
N ARG A 375 20.62 12.25 -2.35
CA ARG A 375 21.81 13.06 -2.69
C ARG A 375 22.68 12.49 -3.81
N ARG A 376 22.75 11.17 -4.03
CA ARG A 376 23.68 10.61 -5.03
C ARG A 376 23.25 10.74 -6.48
N LEU A 377 21.94 10.83 -6.76
CA LEU A 377 21.46 11.03 -8.13
C LEU A 377 21.66 12.47 -8.63
N ALA A 378 21.76 13.44 -7.73
CA ALA A 378 22.04 14.83 -8.08
C ALA A 378 23.53 15.12 -8.39
N GLU A 379 24.44 14.20 -8.05
CA GLU A 379 25.89 14.36 -8.21
C GLU A 379 26.45 13.62 -9.45
N LEU A 380 25.60 12.94 -10.23
CA LEU A 380 25.99 12.16 -11.41
C LEU A 380 25.50 12.75 -12.75
N ASN A 381 25.08 14.02 -12.78
CA ASN A 381 24.82 14.77 -14.02
C ASN A 381 25.73 16.00 -14.14
#